data_AF-A0A813CHP2-F1
#
_entry.id   AF-A0A813CHP2-F1
#
_cell.length_a   1.000
_cell.length_b   1.000
_cell.length_c   1.000
_cell.angle_alpha   90.00
_cell.angle_beta   90.00
_cell.angle_gamma   90.00
#
_symmetry.space_group_name_H-M   'P 1'
#
loop_
_entity.id
_entity.type
_entity.pdbx_description
1 polymer ?
#
loop_
_entity_poly.entity_id
_entity_poly.type
_entity_poly.pdbx_seq_one_letter_code
_entity_poly.pdbx_strand_id
1 'polypeptide(L)'
;MADNSFAWAASKGRLRTNEVHKTEEAKLVIEEKFVNRTERGTKKSLSAEAEDEDGYILDDDVPGAEAEETEHKPSDGLPASKSRHVFPTLRKNDNPLTTLPSFLGILAKKIENGCLEQEKLKKMNYPRATEQLVSIATHMQTLLDQMNGLYKTLTEKEAELPTEQQPSWGIDDTVEPKGSAGDDRKPSKKKRSDSESSDDLADALMINMERGADARSVVRMAAIAAKRMKKLGVIDPEIDRIGRLGAGNYHNAARNLHKFVHREGQTLPIPISTTPLKIRKKGGGCVDVNYPILRLTDWLEFILGTAGGQFCLAGYHTWETGFEDVFSRFWERLRPSNESHDIYVKKTAEERARTIPMCIHGDEGRGLAKVPVLITNFQCVVPWLGEDHLNTHGHSYCTRLLHSIMPGSCYAPGDKTIDGLHQAIAAEFIQLFERGVTVEVSKLITQKSF
;
A
#
# COMPACT_ATOMS: atom_id res chain seq x y z
N MET A 1 21.62 -14.37 25.02
CA MET A 1 20.48 -14.83 24.18
C MET A 1 20.97 -15.77 23.08
N ALA A 2 21.99 -15.40 22.31
CA ALA A 2 22.59 -16.26 21.28
C ALA A 2 23.10 -17.60 21.84
N ASP A 3 23.84 -17.61 22.95
CA ASP A 3 24.40 -18.85 23.51
C ASP A 3 23.33 -19.85 23.94
N ASN A 4 22.19 -19.36 24.45
CA ASN A 4 21.05 -20.22 24.80
C ASN A 4 20.38 -20.82 23.55
N SER A 5 20.35 -20.08 22.44
CA SER A 5 19.83 -20.55 21.16
C SER A 5 20.73 -21.63 20.53
N PHE A 6 22.06 -21.48 20.67
CA PHE A 6 23.03 -22.48 20.22
C PHE A 6 23.00 -23.75 21.08
N ALA A 7 22.97 -23.62 22.41
CA ALA A 7 22.82 -24.77 23.30
C ALA A 7 21.52 -25.55 23.04
N TRP A 8 20.41 -24.84 22.82
CA TRP A 8 19.14 -25.44 22.45
C TRP A 8 19.23 -26.18 21.10
N ALA A 9 19.79 -25.55 20.07
CA ALA A 9 19.91 -26.17 18.75
C ALA A 9 20.85 -27.38 18.76
N ALA A 10 21.95 -27.32 19.52
CA ALA A 10 22.87 -28.44 19.73
C ALA A 10 22.14 -29.65 20.35
N SER A 11 21.35 -29.42 21.41
CA SER A 11 20.59 -30.48 22.08
C SER A 11 19.54 -31.17 21.19
N LYS A 12 19.13 -30.52 20.11
CA LYS A 12 18.12 -31.01 19.16
C LYS A 12 18.70 -31.50 17.85
N GLY A 13 20.03 -31.56 17.70
CA GLY A 13 20.69 -31.94 16.45
C GLY A 13 20.38 -30.97 15.30
N ARG A 14 20.18 -29.69 15.62
CA ARG A 14 19.80 -28.62 14.66
C ARG A 14 20.92 -27.63 14.41
N LEU A 15 22.17 -28.00 14.68
CA LEU A 15 23.32 -27.24 14.22
C LEU A 15 23.64 -27.60 12.77
N ARG A 16 23.94 -26.59 11.96
CA ARG A 16 24.47 -26.77 10.60
C ARG A 16 25.73 -25.92 10.44
N THR A 17 26.68 -26.39 9.66
CA THR A 17 27.81 -25.55 9.22
C THR A 17 27.39 -24.83 7.95
N ASN A 18 27.43 -23.50 7.95
CA ASN A 18 27.13 -22.74 6.75
C ASN A 18 28.25 -22.95 5.71
N GLU A 19 27.88 -23.26 4.46
CA GLU A 19 28.84 -23.59 3.41
C GLU A 19 29.72 -22.40 2.99
N VAL A 20 29.21 -21.18 3.15
CA VAL A 20 29.85 -19.94 2.67
C VAL A 20 30.92 -19.47 3.63
N HIS A 21 30.62 -19.40 4.93
CA HIS A 21 31.54 -18.84 5.93
C HIS A 21 32.11 -19.88 6.91
N LYS A 22 31.74 -21.16 6.76
CA LYS A 22 32.25 -22.29 7.56
C LYS A 22 32.05 -22.13 9.07
N THR A 23 31.12 -21.30 9.51
CA THR A 23 30.75 -21.18 10.93
C THR A 23 29.48 -21.98 11.21
N GLU A 24 29.35 -22.45 12.45
CA GLU A 24 28.14 -23.13 12.91
C GLU A 24 26.98 -22.14 13.07
N GLU A 25 25.81 -22.56 12.63
CA GLU A 25 24.55 -21.83 12.76
C GLU A 25 23.47 -22.72 13.38
N ALA A 26 22.70 -22.14 14.30
CA ALA A 26 21.52 -22.77 14.87
C ALA A 26 20.34 -22.70 13.90
N LYS A 27 19.83 -23.85 13.43
CA LYS A 27 18.58 -23.96 12.65
C LYS A 27 17.38 -23.82 13.60
N LEU A 28 17.03 -22.58 13.91
CA LEU A 28 15.85 -22.25 14.70
C LEU A 28 14.59 -22.40 13.85
N VAL A 29 13.74 -23.36 14.20
CA VAL A 29 12.39 -23.45 13.62
C VAL A 29 11.53 -22.47 14.40
N ILE A 30 11.31 -21.30 13.81
CA ILE A 30 10.40 -20.30 14.35
C ILE A 30 8.99 -20.73 13.93
N GLU A 31 8.31 -21.52 14.75
CA GLU A 31 6.85 -21.62 14.66
C GLU A 31 6.27 -20.33 15.24
N GLU A 32 5.83 -19.41 14.39
CA GLU A 32 5.09 -18.23 14.82
C GLU A 32 3.67 -18.64 15.24
N LYS A 33 3.48 -18.95 16.53
CA LYS A 33 2.15 -19.00 17.14
C LYS A 33 1.84 -17.65 17.77
N PHE A 34 0.96 -16.89 17.13
CA PHE A 34 0.39 -15.67 17.70
C PHE A 34 -0.61 -16.06 18.80
N VAL A 35 -0.14 -16.14 20.04
CA VAL A 35 -1.01 -16.22 21.21
C VAL A 35 -1.19 -14.81 21.76
N ASN A 36 -2.40 -14.28 21.61
CA ASN A 36 -2.77 -12.96 22.09
C ASN A 36 -2.86 -12.97 23.63
N ARG A 37 -1.73 -12.72 24.31
CA ARG A 37 -1.61 -12.95 25.76
C ARG A 37 -2.08 -11.80 26.65
N THR A 38 -2.48 -10.67 26.06
CA THR A 38 -2.97 -9.50 26.82
C THR A 38 -3.94 -8.67 25.99
N GLU A 39 -5.21 -9.05 26.01
CA GLU A 39 -6.29 -8.09 25.81
C GLU A 39 -6.34 -7.17 27.04
N ARG A 40 -5.86 -5.93 26.91
CA ARG A 40 -6.28 -4.84 27.80
C ARG A 40 -7.42 -4.10 27.13
N GLY A 41 -8.61 -4.68 27.18
CA GLY A 41 -9.86 -3.98 26.86
C GLY A 41 -10.32 -3.19 28.08
N THR A 42 -10.45 -1.87 27.94
CA THR A 42 -11.13 -1.05 28.95
C THR A 42 -12.63 -1.32 28.83
N LYS A 43 -13.21 -2.02 29.82
CA LYS A 43 -14.65 -2.25 29.91
C LYS A 43 -15.32 -0.92 30.27
N LYS A 44 -15.86 -0.19 29.28
CA LYS A 44 -16.83 0.88 29.54
C LYS A 44 -18.21 0.23 29.66
N SER A 45 -18.71 0.08 30.89
CA SER A 45 -20.14 -0.14 31.12
C SER A 45 -20.86 1.18 30.86
N LEU A 46 -21.62 1.24 29.78
CA LEU A 46 -22.66 2.24 29.59
C LEU A 46 -23.95 1.63 30.13
N SER A 47 -24.39 2.07 31.31
CA SER A 47 -25.79 1.99 31.70
C SER A 47 -26.48 3.21 31.12
N ALA A 48 -27.41 2.98 30.20
CA ALA A 48 -28.33 4.01 29.72
C ALA A 48 -29.68 3.71 30.37
N GLU A 49 -30.11 4.62 31.23
CA GLU A 49 -31.50 4.72 31.66
C GLU A 49 -32.24 5.45 30.53
N ALA A 50 -33.31 4.82 30.03
CA ALA A 50 -34.19 5.40 29.03
C ALA A 50 -35.39 5.98 29.76
N GLU A 51 -35.62 7.28 29.60
CA GLU A 51 -36.87 7.93 30.01
C GLU A 51 -37.96 7.66 28.97
N ASP A 52 -39.14 7.40 29.52
CA ASP A 52 -40.39 6.98 28.92
C ASP A 52 -41.02 8.09 28.06
N GLU A 53 -41.33 7.80 26.80
CA GLU A 53 -41.98 8.74 25.87
C GLU A 53 -43.52 8.78 26.03
N ASP A 54 -44.10 8.01 26.97
CA ASP A 54 -45.56 7.96 27.18
C ASP A 54 -46.06 8.70 28.45
N GLY A 55 -45.19 9.43 29.15
CA GLY A 55 -45.60 10.56 30.01
C GLY A 55 -46.64 10.28 31.11
N TYR A 56 -46.49 9.20 31.89
CA TYR A 56 -47.42 8.89 32.98
C TYR A 56 -46.81 8.57 34.36
N ILE A 57 -45.50 8.73 34.56
CA ILE A 57 -44.85 8.32 35.81
C ILE A 57 -43.93 9.43 36.33
N LEU A 58 -44.50 10.28 37.21
CA LEU A 58 -43.88 11.23 38.15
C LEU A 58 -44.16 12.72 37.87
N ASP A 59 -45.41 13.13 38.09
CA ASP A 59 -45.69 14.46 38.64
C ASP A 59 -45.60 14.36 40.17
N ASP A 60 -44.73 15.17 40.79
CA ASP A 60 -45.09 15.98 41.96
C ASP A 60 -43.97 17.00 42.30
N ASP A 61 -44.42 18.24 42.49
CA ASP A 61 -43.70 19.50 42.71
C ASP A 61 -42.66 19.51 43.84
N VAL A 62 -41.45 20.07 43.60
CA VAL A 62 -40.74 20.97 44.55
C VAL A 62 -39.73 21.88 43.80
N PRO A 63 -39.77 23.22 43.98
CA PRO A 63 -38.77 24.14 43.45
C PRO A 63 -37.63 24.44 44.43
N GLY A 64 -36.39 24.41 43.94
CA GLY A 64 -35.26 25.16 44.49
C GLY A 64 -34.08 24.32 45.01
N ALA A 65 -32.99 24.29 44.24
CA ALA A 65 -31.62 24.21 44.76
C ALA A 65 -30.63 24.57 43.65
N GLU A 66 -29.86 25.62 43.89
CA GLU A 66 -28.71 26.03 43.10
C GLU A 66 -27.56 25.03 43.28
N ALA A 67 -26.84 24.71 42.20
CA ALA A 67 -25.56 24.00 42.27
C ALA A 67 -24.53 24.72 41.40
N GLU A 68 -23.44 25.16 42.05
CA GLU A 68 -22.26 25.80 41.47
C GLU A 68 -21.51 24.84 40.54
N GLU A 69 -21.31 25.25 39.27
CA GLU A 69 -20.33 24.63 38.38
C GLU A 69 -18.97 25.35 38.49
N THR A 70 -17.93 24.60 38.82
CA THR A 70 -16.54 25.07 38.82
C THR A 70 -15.92 24.86 37.43
N GLU A 71 -15.67 25.96 36.72
CA GLU A 71 -14.96 25.98 35.44
C GLU A 71 -13.46 25.63 35.58
N HIS A 72 -13.00 24.61 34.85
CA HIS A 72 -11.58 24.41 34.57
C HIS A 72 -11.19 25.02 33.21
N LYS A 73 -10.43 26.12 33.25
CA LYS A 73 -9.80 26.74 32.06
C LYS A 73 -8.70 25.84 31.46
N PRO A 74 -8.64 25.67 30.13
CA PRO A 74 -7.49 25.08 29.48
C PRO A 74 -6.36 26.11 29.31
N SER A 75 -5.13 25.69 29.59
CA SER A 75 -3.90 26.48 29.45
C SER A 75 -3.52 26.72 27.99
N ASP A 76 -3.24 27.96 27.65
CA ASP A 76 -2.64 28.38 26.38
C ASP A 76 -1.26 27.73 26.14
N GLY A 77 -1.15 26.94 25.08
CA GLY A 77 0.08 26.28 24.65
C GLY A 77 0.49 26.71 23.24
N LEU A 78 1.70 27.28 23.14
CA LEU A 78 2.37 27.75 21.92
C LEU A 78 2.37 26.72 20.77
N PRO A 79 2.29 27.15 19.49
CA PRO A 79 2.29 26.26 18.34
C PRO A 79 3.69 25.65 18.11
N ALA A 80 3.92 24.44 18.61
CA ALA A 80 5.09 23.66 18.24
C ALA A 80 4.94 23.12 16.82
N SER A 81 5.67 23.71 15.86
CA SER A 81 5.84 23.19 14.51
C SER A 81 6.50 21.81 14.56
N LYS A 82 5.71 20.73 14.47
CA LYS A 82 6.23 19.36 14.32
C LYS A 82 6.82 19.19 12.92
N SER A 83 8.07 19.60 12.72
CA SER A 83 8.80 19.27 11.49
C SER A 83 9.08 17.77 11.47
N ARG A 84 8.34 17.02 10.65
CA ARG A 84 8.56 15.58 10.44
C ARG A 84 9.88 15.39 9.68
N HIS A 85 10.91 14.90 10.36
CA HIS A 85 12.16 14.52 9.72
C HIS A 85 12.01 13.17 9.00
N VAL A 86 11.98 13.21 7.67
CA VAL A 86 11.87 12.03 6.79
C VAL A 86 13.23 11.77 6.17
N PHE A 87 13.73 10.54 6.27
CA PHE A 87 14.98 10.14 5.61
C PHE A 87 14.82 10.23 4.09
N PRO A 88 15.84 10.70 3.36
CA PRO A 88 15.83 10.67 1.90
C PRO A 88 15.78 9.22 1.43
N THR A 89 14.95 8.95 0.42
CA THR A 89 14.88 7.65 -0.26
C THR A 89 15.79 7.66 -1.47
N LEU A 90 16.70 6.69 -1.57
CA LEU A 90 17.53 6.46 -2.77
C LEU A 90 16.63 6.22 -3.98
N ARG A 91 16.75 7.05 -5.02
CA ARG A 91 16.10 6.78 -6.32
C ARG A 91 17.01 5.86 -7.15
N LYS A 92 16.43 5.16 -8.13
CA LYS A 92 17.19 4.37 -9.10
C LYS A 92 18.16 5.33 -9.82
N ASN A 93 19.46 5.07 -9.76
CA ASN A 93 20.56 5.85 -10.34
C ASN A 93 21.05 7.09 -9.55
N ASP A 94 20.56 7.34 -8.33
CA ASP A 94 21.20 8.36 -7.48
C ASP A 94 22.56 7.85 -6.97
N ASN A 95 23.59 8.67 -7.07
CA ASN A 95 24.87 8.37 -6.43
C ASN A 95 24.67 8.36 -4.90
N PRO A 96 24.90 7.24 -4.19
CA PRO A 96 24.68 7.17 -2.75
C PRO A 96 25.49 8.21 -1.97
N LEU A 97 26.61 8.68 -2.52
CA LEU A 97 27.47 9.69 -1.91
C LEU A 97 26.82 11.08 -1.83
N THR A 98 25.96 11.44 -2.78
CA THR A 98 25.29 12.75 -2.77
C THR A 98 24.16 12.81 -1.74
N THR A 99 23.61 11.64 -1.36
CA THR A 99 22.48 11.53 -0.43
C THR A 99 22.94 11.38 1.03
N LEU A 100 24.15 10.86 1.23
CA LEU A 100 24.70 10.51 2.54
C LEU A 100 24.80 11.71 3.52
N PRO A 101 25.23 12.93 3.14
CA PRO A 101 25.25 14.08 4.05
C PRO A 101 23.87 14.46 4.58
N SER A 102 22.83 14.38 3.73
CA SER A 102 21.46 14.65 4.13
C SER A 102 20.94 13.60 5.12
N PHE A 103 21.27 12.33 4.87
CA PHE A 103 20.91 11.21 5.74
C PHE A 103 21.55 11.35 7.13
N LEU A 104 22.85 11.64 7.20
CA LEU A 104 23.58 11.88 8.46
C LEU A 104 22.98 13.06 9.24
N GLY A 105 22.63 14.16 8.55
CA GLY A 105 21.99 15.31 9.17
C GLY A 105 20.61 15.02 9.77
N ILE A 106 19.83 14.12 9.15
CA ILE A 106 18.54 13.69 9.69
C ILE A 106 18.71 12.74 10.88
N LEU A 107 19.70 11.84 10.82
CA LEU A 107 20.01 10.93 11.92
C LEU A 107 20.45 11.72 13.17
N ALA A 108 21.35 12.70 13.01
CA ALA A 108 21.77 13.59 14.09
C ALA A 108 20.58 14.33 14.74
N LYS A 109 19.69 14.93 13.93
CA LYS A 109 18.48 15.60 14.44
C LYS A 109 17.52 14.66 15.18
N LYS A 110 17.45 13.39 14.76
CA LYS A 110 16.63 12.39 15.47
C LYS A 110 17.23 12.02 16.83
N ILE A 111 18.56 11.93 16.91
CA ILE A 111 19.27 11.71 18.18
C ILE A 111 19.02 12.88 19.12
N GLU A 112 19.19 14.13 18.66
CA GLU A 112 18.91 15.34 19.45
C GLU A 112 17.47 15.36 19.99
N ASN A 113 16.49 15.07 19.13
CA ASN A 113 15.08 14.99 19.55
C ASN A 113 14.83 13.86 20.56
N GLY A 114 15.50 12.71 20.40
CA GLY A 114 15.45 11.61 21.36
C GLY A 114 15.97 12.02 22.74
N CYS A 115 17.09 12.77 22.78
CA CYS A 115 17.65 13.32 24.02
C CYS A 115 16.68 14.33 24.69
N LEU A 116 16.03 15.21 23.90
CA LEU A 116 15.04 16.16 24.45
C LEU A 116 13.81 15.46 25.03
N GLU A 117 13.28 14.43 24.37
CA GLU A 117 12.15 13.64 24.89
C GLU A 117 12.54 12.84 26.14
N GLN A 118 13.79 12.38 26.21
CA GLN A 118 14.34 11.74 27.41
C GLN A 118 14.35 12.69 28.61
N GLU A 119 14.75 13.95 28.44
CA GLU A 119 14.71 14.94 29.52
C GLU A 119 13.28 15.22 30.00
N LYS A 120 12.30 15.26 29.08
CA LYS A 120 10.88 15.40 29.44
C LYS A 120 10.39 14.20 30.26
N LEU A 121 10.73 12.98 29.84
CA LEU A 121 10.32 11.77 30.55
C LEU A 121 10.98 11.62 31.92
N LYS A 122 12.23 12.08 32.06
CA LYS A 122 12.89 12.21 33.37
C LYS A 122 12.12 13.15 34.30
N LYS A 123 11.70 14.32 33.81
CA LYS A 123 10.87 15.27 34.59
C LYS A 123 9.52 14.69 34.99
N MET A 124 8.97 13.79 34.18
CA MET A 124 7.69 13.12 34.45
C MET A 124 7.81 11.83 35.28
N ASN A 125 9.02 11.46 35.74
CA ASN A 125 9.28 10.28 36.56
C ASN A 125 8.84 8.94 35.94
N TYR A 126 9.12 8.73 34.65
CA TYR A 126 8.93 7.45 33.95
C TYR A 126 10.26 6.71 33.73
N PRO A 127 10.76 5.93 34.72
CA PRO A 127 12.11 5.34 34.68
C PRO A 127 12.29 4.36 33.52
N ARG A 128 11.30 3.48 33.27
CA ARG A 128 11.39 2.45 32.21
C ARG A 128 11.42 3.04 30.80
N ALA A 129 10.62 4.08 30.54
CA ALA A 129 10.62 4.77 29.26
C ALA A 129 11.94 5.52 29.02
N THR A 130 12.50 6.07 30.10
CA THR A 130 13.80 6.76 30.06
C THR A 130 14.94 5.80 29.70
N GLU A 131 15.00 4.62 30.32
CA GLU A 131 16.02 3.60 30.02
C GLU A 131 15.95 3.11 28.56
N GLN A 132 14.74 2.87 28.06
CA GLN A 132 14.55 2.43 26.67
C GLN A 132 15.01 3.49 25.67
N LEU A 133 14.71 4.77 25.91
CA LEU A 133 15.16 5.86 25.06
C LEU A 133 16.67 6.08 25.12
N VAL A 134 17.30 5.89 26.29
CA VAL A 134 18.77 5.90 26.41
C VAL A 134 19.36 4.83 25.52
N SER A 135 18.87 3.60 25.62
CA SER A 135 19.39 2.49 24.82
C SER A 135 19.25 2.76 23.31
N ILE A 136 18.11 3.30 22.87
CA ILE A 136 17.88 3.66 21.46
C ILE A 136 18.81 4.80 21.02
N ALA A 137 18.95 5.85 21.83
CA ALA A 137 19.81 7.00 21.51
C ALA A 137 21.29 6.59 21.43
N THR A 138 21.78 5.77 22.38
CA THR A 138 23.14 5.22 22.36
C THR A 138 23.36 4.38 21.11
N HIS A 139 22.42 3.50 20.75
CA HIS A 139 22.54 2.69 19.54
C HIS A 139 22.57 3.54 18.27
N MET A 140 21.70 4.55 18.17
CA MET A 140 21.71 5.50 17.04
C MET A 140 23.02 6.29 16.94
N GLN A 141 23.59 6.70 18.07
CA GLN A 141 24.88 7.37 18.10
C GLN A 141 26.00 6.46 17.62
N THR A 142 26.04 5.20 18.07
CA THR A 142 27.02 4.22 17.59
C THR A 142 26.93 4.02 16.08
N LEU A 143 25.72 3.92 15.52
CA LEU A 143 25.52 3.83 14.07
C LEU A 143 26.00 5.10 13.34
N LEU A 144 25.72 6.28 13.89
CA LEU A 144 26.18 7.54 13.32
C LEU A 144 27.72 7.61 13.29
N ASP A 145 28.39 7.20 14.38
CA ASP A 145 29.84 7.20 14.48
C ASP A 145 30.47 6.21 13.48
N GLN A 146 29.89 5.01 13.35
CA GLN A 146 30.30 4.02 12.34
C GLN A 146 30.15 4.56 10.91
N MET A 147 29.01 5.18 10.59
CA MET A 147 28.77 5.77 9.27
C MET A 147 29.74 6.92 8.96
N ASN A 148 30.02 7.79 9.95
CA ASN A 148 31.01 8.86 9.80
C ASN A 148 32.42 8.30 9.58
N GLY A 149 32.78 7.21 10.27
CA GLY A 149 34.04 6.50 10.06
C GLY A 149 34.17 5.98 8.63
N LEU A 150 33.16 5.27 8.13
CA LEU A 150 33.13 4.77 6.75
C LEU A 150 33.19 5.91 5.72
N TYR A 151 32.45 7.00 5.96
CA TYR A 151 32.47 8.16 5.08
C TYR A 151 33.85 8.81 4.98
N LYS A 152 34.54 8.93 6.13
CA LYS A 152 35.91 9.44 6.18
C LYS A 152 36.86 8.56 5.37
N THR A 153 36.83 7.24 5.59
CA THR A 153 37.65 6.29 4.83
C THR A 153 37.38 6.35 3.33
N LEU A 154 36.12 6.50 2.92
CA LEU A 154 35.76 6.63 1.51
C LEU A 154 36.28 7.94 0.91
N THR A 155 36.16 9.05 1.63
CA THR A 155 36.70 10.36 1.20
C THR A 155 38.22 10.32 1.06
N GLU A 156 38.92 9.66 2.00
CA GLU A 156 40.37 9.44 1.93
C GLU A 156 40.74 8.59 0.70
N LYS A 157 39.98 7.53 0.41
CA LYS A 157 40.19 6.68 -0.77
C LYS A 157 39.94 7.41 -2.09
N GLU A 158 38.93 8.29 -2.15
CA GLU A 158 38.69 9.14 -3.31
C GLU A 158 39.84 10.15 -3.54
N ALA A 159 40.45 10.66 -2.46
CA ALA A 159 41.61 11.54 -2.55
C ALA A 159 42.91 10.81 -2.97
N GLU A 160 43.01 9.50 -2.70
CA GLU A 160 44.14 8.66 -3.13
C GLU A 160 44.07 8.24 -4.60
N LEU A 161 42.89 8.30 -5.24
CA LEU A 161 42.76 7.97 -6.65
C LEU A 161 43.52 9.02 -7.47
N PRO A 162 44.58 8.64 -8.22
CA PRO A 162 45.28 9.59 -9.05
C PRO A 162 44.30 10.19 -10.04
N THR A 163 44.34 11.51 -10.17
CA THR A 163 43.64 12.26 -11.21
C THR A 163 44.24 11.84 -12.55
N GLU A 164 43.85 10.68 -13.07
CA GLU A 164 44.20 10.26 -14.42
C GLU A 164 43.74 11.37 -15.35
N GLN A 165 44.71 11.91 -16.08
CA GLN A 165 44.52 12.99 -17.05
C GLN A 165 43.36 12.60 -17.96
N GLN A 166 42.23 13.30 -17.82
CA GLN A 166 41.18 13.21 -18.82
C GLN A 166 41.81 13.53 -20.19
N PRO A 167 41.66 12.66 -21.20
CA PRO A 167 42.16 12.95 -22.53
C PRO A 167 41.52 14.26 -23.00
N SER A 168 42.35 15.26 -23.33
CA SER A 168 41.87 16.55 -23.82
C SER A 168 41.27 16.35 -25.20
N TRP A 169 39.95 16.20 -25.26
CA TRP A 169 39.19 16.39 -26.48
C TRP A 169 39.22 17.89 -26.79
N GLY A 170 40.10 18.28 -27.71
CA GLY A 170 40.22 19.63 -28.21
C GLY A 170 38.92 20.06 -28.87
N ILE A 171 38.14 20.87 -28.17
CA ILE A 171 37.07 21.68 -28.76
C ILE A 171 37.62 23.11 -28.80
N ASP A 172 37.88 23.56 -30.03
CA ASP A 172 38.26 24.92 -30.38
C ASP A 172 37.00 25.80 -30.34
N ASP A 173 36.83 26.58 -29.27
CA ASP A 173 35.78 27.58 -29.15
C ASP A 173 36.42 28.97 -28.97
N THR A 174 36.73 29.59 -30.11
CA THR A 174 36.98 31.03 -30.21
C THR A 174 35.67 31.77 -30.47
N VAL A 175 34.92 32.11 -29.41
CA VAL A 175 33.89 33.15 -29.48
C VAL A 175 33.91 34.02 -28.22
N GLU A 176 34.39 35.26 -28.37
CA GLU A 176 34.31 36.31 -27.36
C GLU A 176 32.86 36.77 -27.13
N PRO A 177 32.42 37.01 -25.88
CA PRO A 177 31.24 37.81 -25.61
C PRO A 177 31.61 39.26 -25.25
N LYS A 178 31.07 40.19 -26.05
CA LYS A 178 31.03 41.63 -25.76
C LYS A 178 30.21 41.91 -24.50
N GLY A 179 30.77 42.73 -23.63
CA GLY A 179 30.10 43.23 -22.43
C GLY A 179 28.95 44.20 -22.74
N SER A 180 27.98 44.23 -21.84
CA SER A 180 27.16 45.41 -21.60
C SER A 180 26.88 45.52 -20.10
N ALA A 181 27.01 46.74 -19.60
CA ALA A 181 26.92 47.12 -18.21
C ALA A 181 25.51 47.62 -17.86
N GLY A 182 25.16 47.45 -16.58
CA GLY A 182 24.13 48.20 -15.86
C GLY A 182 22.73 47.59 -15.88
N ASP A 183 22.20 47.20 -14.72
CA ASP A 183 21.24 48.03 -13.97
C ASP A 183 20.70 47.30 -12.72
N ASP A 184 20.16 48.09 -11.79
CA ASP A 184 20.01 47.90 -10.36
C ASP A 184 18.95 46.89 -9.82
N ARG A 185 19.35 46.29 -8.69
CA ARG A 185 18.57 45.88 -7.49
C ARG A 185 17.08 45.52 -7.64
N LYS A 186 16.78 44.20 -7.56
CA LYS A 186 15.54 43.66 -6.93
C LYS A 186 15.80 42.31 -6.21
N PRO A 187 15.04 41.98 -5.15
CA PRO A 187 15.36 40.88 -4.25
C PRO A 187 15.16 39.51 -4.90
N SER A 188 16.15 38.64 -4.68
CA SER A 188 16.29 37.30 -5.25
C SER A 188 15.18 36.35 -4.79
N LYS A 189 14.24 36.05 -5.69
CA LYS A 189 13.44 34.82 -5.59
C LYS A 189 14.37 33.65 -5.88
N LYS A 190 14.53 32.78 -4.88
CA LYS A 190 15.29 31.52 -4.92
C LYS A 190 14.92 30.72 -6.17
N LYS A 191 15.77 30.81 -7.20
CA LYS A 191 15.65 30.11 -8.49
C LYS A 191 15.87 28.62 -8.19
N ARG A 192 14.79 27.84 -8.10
CA ARG A 192 14.91 26.37 -8.11
C ARG A 192 15.44 25.97 -9.48
N SER A 193 16.50 25.15 -9.50
CA SER A 193 17.06 24.57 -10.72
C SER A 193 16.01 23.66 -11.36
N ASP A 194 15.47 24.08 -12.50
CA ASP A 194 14.43 23.37 -13.28
C ASP A 194 15.03 22.26 -14.17
N SER A 195 16.05 21.55 -13.71
CA SER A 195 16.77 20.52 -14.51
C SER A 195 16.23 19.09 -14.33
N GLU A 196 14.97 18.91 -13.94
CA GLU A 196 14.34 17.59 -13.96
C GLU A 196 13.85 17.29 -15.38
N SER A 197 14.37 16.22 -15.97
CA SER A 197 14.07 15.76 -17.33
C SER A 197 12.57 15.52 -17.53
N SER A 198 12.06 15.71 -18.76
CA SER A 198 10.65 15.46 -19.08
C SER A 198 10.24 14.01 -18.86
N ASP A 199 11.18 13.09 -19.05
CA ASP A 199 10.93 11.64 -19.04
C ASP A 199 10.65 11.15 -17.60
N ASP A 200 11.30 11.77 -16.60
CA ASP A 200 11.10 11.45 -15.19
C ASP A 200 9.64 11.65 -14.73
N LEU A 201 8.89 12.52 -15.41
CA LEU A 201 7.54 12.88 -14.98
C LEU A 201 6.46 11.92 -15.50
N ALA A 202 6.64 11.40 -16.72
CA ALA A 202 5.78 10.36 -17.30
C ALA A 202 5.98 9.05 -16.55
N ASP A 203 7.25 8.67 -16.31
CA ASP A 203 7.60 7.52 -15.48
C ASP A 203 7.07 7.68 -14.05
N ALA A 204 7.22 8.85 -13.44
CA ALA A 204 6.64 9.10 -12.13
C ALA A 204 5.11 9.03 -12.14
N LEU A 205 4.42 9.42 -13.21
CA LEU A 205 2.97 9.30 -13.33
C LEU A 205 2.56 7.82 -13.42
N MET A 206 3.22 7.05 -14.27
CA MET A 206 2.96 5.62 -14.45
C MET A 206 3.29 4.82 -13.19
N ILE A 207 4.46 5.04 -12.59
CA ILE A 207 4.85 4.45 -11.30
C ILE A 207 3.83 4.80 -10.21
N ASN A 208 3.33 6.03 -10.20
CA ASN A 208 2.31 6.43 -9.25
C ASN A 208 0.98 5.70 -9.53
N MET A 209 0.54 5.58 -10.79
CA MET A 209 -0.65 4.81 -11.15
C MET A 209 -0.51 3.32 -10.79
N GLU A 210 0.63 2.70 -11.09
CA GLU A 210 0.96 1.30 -10.73
C GLU A 210 1.00 1.09 -9.20
N ARG A 211 1.46 2.11 -8.46
CA ARG A 211 1.43 2.13 -6.99
C ARG A 211 0.06 2.52 -6.42
N GLY A 212 -0.97 2.68 -7.25
CA GLY A 212 -2.32 3.08 -6.87
C GLY A 212 -2.39 4.47 -6.25
N ALA A 213 -1.79 5.44 -6.92
CA ALA A 213 -1.82 6.82 -6.49
C ALA A 213 -3.24 7.34 -6.34
N ASP A 214 -3.47 8.08 -5.25
CA ASP A 214 -4.69 8.85 -5.04
C ASP A 214 -4.99 9.68 -6.29
N ALA A 215 -6.25 9.67 -6.73
CA ALA A 215 -6.75 10.47 -7.85
C ALA A 215 -6.32 11.94 -7.77
N ARG A 216 -6.14 12.50 -6.57
CA ARG A 216 -5.58 13.85 -6.41
C ARG A 216 -4.15 13.96 -6.95
N SER A 217 -3.32 12.97 -6.66
CA SER A 217 -1.94 12.90 -7.14
C SER A 217 -1.93 12.77 -8.66
N VAL A 218 -2.73 11.85 -9.22
CA VAL A 218 -2.86 11.65 -10.67
C VAL A 218 -3.26 12.95 -11.38
N VAL A 219 -4.35 13.58 -10.93
CA VAL A 219 -4.85 14.83 -11.51
C VAL A 219 -3.84 15.97 -11.38
N ARG A 220 -3.14 16.06 -10.24
CA ARG A 220 -2.09 17.07 -10.04
C ARG A 220 -0.89 16.85 -10.94
N MET A 221 -0.44 15.60 -11.08
CA MET A 221 0.68 15.24 -11.95
C MET A 221 0.34 15.53 -13.40
N ALA A 222 -0.87 15.16 -13.86
CA ALA A 222 -1.36 15.51 -15.19
C ALA A 222 -1.40 17.02 -15.41
N ALA A 223 -1.83 17.81 -14.42
CA ALA A 223 -1.81 19.28 -14.52
C ALA A 223 -0.39 19.86 -14.63
N ILE A 224 0.58 19.30 -13.90
CA ILE A 224 1.99 19.69 -13.98
C ILE A 224 2.57 19.31 -15.35
N ALA A 225 2.31 18.08 -15.81
CA ALA A 225 2.73 17.56 -17.10
C ALA A 225 2.19 18.44 -18.24
N ALA A 226 0.87 18.68 -18.28
CA ALA A 226 0.22 19.54 -19.27
C ALA A 226 0.85 20.95 -19.31
N LYS A 227 1.11 21.55 -18.14
CA LYS A 227 1.74 22.87 -18.05
C LYS A 227 3.19 22.86 -18.58
N ARG A 228 3.96 21.80 -18.32
CA ARG A 228 5.34 21.65 -18.81
C ARG A 228 5.36 21.44 -20.32
N MET A 229 4.56 20.51 -20.84
CA MET A 229 4.43 20.26 -22.28
C MET A 229 4.06 21.53 -23.05
N LYS A 230 3.08 22.30 -22.54
CA LYS A 230 2.67 23.56 -23.16
C LYS A 230 3.79 24.60 -23.25
N LYS A 231 4.75 24.62 -22.30
CA LYS A 231 5.94 25.50 -22.38
C LYS A 231 6.92 25.06 -23.47
N LEU A 232 6.95 23.77 -23.78
CA LEU A 232 7.78 23.19 -24.85
C LEU A 232 7.09 23.25 -26.22
N GLY A 233 5.88 23.84 -26.31
CA GLY A 233 5.09 23.87 -27.54
C GLY A 233 4.37 22.55 -27.87
N VAL A 234 4.39 21.57 -26.96
CA VAL A 234 3.71 20.28 -27.11
C VAL A 234 2.38 20.33 -26.36
N ILE A 235 1.31 19.82 -26.96
CA ILE A 235 0.00 19.74 -26.31
C ILE A 235 -0.49 18.29 -26.38
N ASP A 236 -0.58 17.64 -25.23
CA ASP A 236 -1.29 16.37 -25.08
C ASP A 236 -2.73 16.66 -24.60
N PRO A 237 -3.75 16.43 -25.43
CA PRO A 237 -5.13 16.74 -25.08
C PRO A 237 -5.70 15.82 -23.99
N GLU A 238 -5.16 14.64 -23.75
CA GLU A 238 -5.62 13.72 -22.71
C GLU A 238 -5.07 14.14 -21.35
N ILE A 239 -3.76 14.36 -21.28
CA ILE A 239 -3.09 14.84 -20.06
C ILE A 239 -3.66 16.21 -19.65
N ASP A 240 -3.90 17.11 -20.60
CA ASP A 240 -4.53 18.40 -20.31
C ASP A 240 -5.98 18.25 -19.82
N ARG A 241 -6.78 17.34 -20.42
CA ARG A 241 -8.13 17.04 -19.92
C ARG A 241 -8.11 16.51 -18.50
N ILE A 242 -7.23 15.56 -18.18
CA ILE A 242 -7.09 15.00 -16.83
C ILE A 242 -6.62 16.08 -15.85
N GLY A 243 -5.63 16.88 -16.23
CA GLY A 243 -5.12 17.97 -15.40
C GLY A 243 -6.17 19.02 -15.04
N ARG A 244 -7.10 19.30 -15.97
CA ARG A 244 -8.22 20.22 -15.75
C ARG A 244 -9.27 19.68 -14.77
N LEU A 245 -9.31 18.37 -14.49
CA LEU A 245 -10.26 17.81 -13.51
C LEU A 245 -10.04 18.33 -12.09
N GLY A 246 -8.84 18.86 -11.81
CA GLY A 246 -8.48 19.51 -10.54
C GLY A 246 -8.54 21.03 -10.57
N ALA A 247 -8.89 21.64 -11.70
CA ALA A 247 -8.94 23.10 -11.84
C ALA A 247 -9.97 23.68 -10.85
N GLY A 248 -9.49 24.49 -9.91
CA GLY A 248 -10.30 25.13 -8.87
C GLY A 248 -10.22 24.42 -7.51
N ASN A 249 -10.48 23.10 -7.45
CA ASN A 249 -10.48 22.39 -6.17
C ASN A 249 -10.08 20.91 -6.28
N TYR A 250 -8.83 20.60 -5.91
CA TYR A 250 -8.31 19.23 -5.86
C TYR A 250 -9.03 18.34 -4.83
N HIS A 251 -9.81 18.89 -3.89
CA HIS A 251 -10.57 18.05 -2.96
C HIS A 251 -11.59 17.15 -3.68
N ASN A 252 -12.09 17.59 -4.84
CA ASN A 252 -13.03 16.86 -5.68
C ASN A 252 -12.38 16.04 -6.81
N ALA A 253 -11.05 15.98 -6.88
CA ALA A 253 -10.33 15.34 -7.98
C ALA A 253 -10.75 13.87 -8.18
N ALA A 254 -10.92 13.09 -7.10
CA ALA A 254 -11.38 11.70 -7.18
C ALA A 254 -12.77 11.56 -7.81
N ARG A 255 -13.74 12.36 -7.35
CA ARG A 255 -15.10 12.38 -7.91
C ARG A 255 -15.10 12.79 -9.39
N ASN A 256 -14.30 13.79 -9.74
CA ASN A 256 -14.21 14.30 -11.11
C ASN A 256 -13.52 13.28 -12.04
N LEU A 257 -12.45 12.64 -11.57
CA LEU A 257 -11.76 11.56 -12.28
C LEU A 257 -12.68 10.37 -12.51
N HIS A 258 -13.44 9.95 -11.49
CA HIS A 258 -14.42 8.88 -11.65
C HIS A 258 -15.49 9.23 -12.71
N LYS A 259 -16.07 10.44 -12.66
CA LYS A 259 -17.01 10.90 -13.70
C LYS A 259 -16.39 10.94 -15.09
N PHE A 260 -15.12 11.35 -15.18
CA PHE A 260 -14.37 11.36 -16.43
C PHE A 260 -14.23 9.94 -17.00
N VAL A 261 -13.72 8.99 -16.21
CA VAL A 261 -13.57 7.58 -16.63
C VAL A 261 -14.88 6.99 -17.14
N HIS A 262 -15.99 7.22 -16.44
CA HIS A 262 -17.32 6.77 -16.88
C HIS A 262 -17.78 7.43 -18.18
N ARG A 263 -17.61 8.75 -18.30
CA ARG A 263 -18.05 9.49 -19.50
C ARG A 263 -17.25 9.10 -20.75
N GLU A 264 -15.96 8.85 -20.59
CA GLU A 264 -15.08 8.45 -21.70
C GLU A 264 -15.17 6.93 -22.00
N GLY A 265 -16.00 6.17 -21.29
CA GLY A 265 -16.14 4.72 -21.50
C GLY A 265 -14.89 3.93 -21.13
N GLN A 266 -14.04 4.46 -20.25
CA GLN A 266 -12.78 3.84 -19.80
C GLN A 266 -12.98 2.87 -18.63
N THR A 267 -14.21 2.36 -18.47
CA THR A 267 -14.54 1.33 -17.48
C THR A 267 -14.33 -0.05 -18.08
N LEU A 268 -13.87 -1.00 -17.27
CA LEU A 268 -13.83 -2.40 -17.72
C LEU A 268 -15.26 -2.88 -18.02
N PRO A 269 -15.50 -3.55 -19.16
CA PRO A 269 -16.82 -3.98 -19.59
C PRO A 269 -17.29 -5.26 -18.86
N ILE A 270 -17.19 -5.25 -17.53
CA ILE A 270 -17.56 -6.39 -16.69
C ILE A 270 -18.99 -6.18 -16.19
N PRO A 271 -19.93 -7.10 -16.48
CA PRO A 271 -21.31 -6.95 -16.07
C PRO A 271 -21.45 -6.95 -14.55
N ILE A 272 -22.26 -6.03 -14.04
CA ILE A 272 -22.65 -6.02 -12.62
C ILE A 272 -23.85 -6.96 -12.49
N SER A 273 -23.61 -8.10 -11.86
CA SER A 273 -24.63 -9.08 -11.51
C SER A 273 -25.30 -8.72 -10.18
N THR A 274 -26.37 -9.41 -9.81
CA THR A 274 -27.00 -9.24 -8.50
C THR A 274 -27.27 -10.57 -7.81
N THR A 275 -27.16 -10.61 -6.49
CA THR A 275 -27.55 -11.76 -5.66
C THR A 275 -28.60 -11.36 -4.62
N PRO A 276 -29.66 -12.15 -4.40
CA PRO A 276 -30.68 -11.82 -3.40
C PRO A 276 -30.10 -11.95 -1.99
N LEU A 277 -30.04 -10.84 -1.25
CA LEU A 277 -29.57 -10.77 0.13
C LEU A 277 -30.66 -10.19 1.04
N LYS A 278 -30.72 -10.70 2.27
CA LYS A 278 -31.47 -10.06 3.36
C LYS A 278 -30.58 -9.04 4.04
N ILE A 279 -30.80 -7.75 3.80
CA ILE A 279 -29.98 -6.66 4.30
C ILE A 279 -30.66 -5.97 5.48
N ARG A 280 -29.89 -5.65 6.51
CA ARG A 280 -30.39 -4.87 7.66
C ARG A 280 -30.79 -3.45 7.26
N LYS A 281 -31.97 -2.99 7.69
CA LYS A 281 -32.37 -1.58 7.58
C LYS A 281 -31.90 -0.75 8.76
N LYS A 282 -31.70 0.55 8.51
CA LYS A 282 -31.56 1.55 9.58
C LYS A 282 -32.87 1.63 10.35
N GLY A 283 -32.83 1.38 11.66
CA GLY A 283 -34.02 1.29 12.52
C GLY A 283 -34.46 -0.14 12.87
N GLY A 284 -33.75 -1.17 12.39
CA GLY A 284 -34.06 -2.57 12.68
C GLY A 284 -34.80 -3.27 11.53
N GLY A 285 -34.89 -4.60 11.63
CA GLY A 285 -35.44 -5.46 10.58
C GLY A 285 -34.50 -5.69 9.39
N CYS A 286 -34.95 -6.56 8.47
CA CYS A 286 -34.24 -6.91 7.24
C CYS A 286 -35.12 -6.66 6.01
N VAL A 287 -34.50 -6.44 4.85
CA VAL A 287 -35.17 -6.36 3.55
C VAL A 287 -34.45 -7.22 2.54
N ASP A 288 -35.22 -7.93 1.72
CA ASP A 288 -34.70 -8.64 0.56
C ASP A 288 -34.30 -7.64 -0.53
N VAL A 289 -33.04 -7.66 -0.92
CA VAL A 289 -32.44 -6.76 -1.90
C VAL A 289 -31.62 -7.58 -2.89
N ASN A 290 -31.77 -7.29 -4.19
CA ASN A 290 -30.86 -7.81 -5.21
C ASN A 290 -29.55 -7.01 -5.14
N TYR A 291 -28.60 -7.51 -4.36
CA TYR A 291 -27.37 -6.80 -4.05
C TYR A 291 -26.36 -6.89 -5.20
N PRO A 292 -25.74 -5.78 -5.63
CA PRO A 292 -24.80 -5.79 -6.74
C PRO A 292 -23.50 -6.53 -6.38
N ILE A 293 -23.07 -7.40 -7.29
CA ILE A 293 -21.82 -8.17 -7.20
C ILE A 293 -21.12 -8.21 -8.56
N LEU A 294 -19.81 -8.41 -8.53
CA LEU A 294 -19.00 -8.75 -9.69
C LEU A 294 -18.56 -10.20 -9.55
N ARG A 295 -19.11 -11.07 -10.40
CA ARG A 295 -18.83 -12.50 -10.37
C ARG A 295 -17.40 -12.78 -10.83
N LEU A 296 -16.71 -13.71 -10.16
CA LEU A 296 -15.45 -14.25 -10.63
C LEU A 296 -15.53 -14.81 -12.05
N THR A 297 -16.64 -15.46 -12.45
CA THR A 297 -16.85 -15.92 -13.82
C THR A 297 -16.78 -14.76 -14.81
N ASP A 298 -17.46 -13.66 -14.53
CA ASP A 298 -17.48 -12.46 -15.40
C ASP A 298 -16.07 -11.84 -15.49
N TRP A 299 -15.33 -11.82 -14.38
CA TRP A 299 -13.92 -11.41 -14.37
C TRP A 299 -13.04 -12.32 -15.23
N LEU A 300 -13.15 -13.64 -15.08
CA LEU A 300 -12.33 -14.61 -15.79
C LEU A 300 -12.63 -14.61 -17.29
N GLU A 301 -13.90 -14.51 -17.69
CA GLU A 301 -14.30 -14.37 -19.09
C GLU A 301 -13.66 -13.12 -19.73
N PHE A 302 -13.74 -11.97 -19.03
CA PHE A 302 -13.09 -10.75 -19.50
C PHE A 302 -11.57 -10.88 -19.56
N ILE A 303 -10.93 -11.34 -18.48
CA ILE A 303 -9.47 -11.37 -18.38
C ILE A 303 -8.87 -12.36 -19.37
N LEU A 304 -9.40 -13.58 -19.43
CA LEU A 304 -8.88 -14.64 -20.29
C LEU A 304 -9.29 -14.45 -21.75
N GLY A 305 -10.51 -13.96 -22.01
CA GLY A 305 -11.02 -13.76 -23.37
C GLY A 305 -10.58 -12.45 -24.03
N THR A 306 -10.61 -11.35 -23.27
CA THR A 306 -10.40 -9.99 -23.81
C THR A 306 -9.09 -9.37 -23.37
N ALA A 307 -8.68 -9.51 -22.10
CA ALA A 307 -7.47 -8.86 -21.58
C ALA A 307 -6.18 -9.69 -21.77
N GLY A 308 -6.25 -10.81 -22.50
CA GLY A 308 -5.11 -11.64 -22.86
C GLY A 308 -4.61 -12.58 -21.76
N GLY A 309 -5.22 -12.62 -20.57
CA GLY A 309 -5.00 -13.65 -19.55
C GLY A 309 -3.84 -13.46 -18.58
N GLN A 310 -2.88 -12.56 -18.85
CA GLN A 310 -1.64 -12.42 -18.06
C GLN A 310 -1.86 -12.24 -16.56
N PHE A 311 -2.90 -11.51 -16.19
CA PHE A 311 -3.28 -11.30 -14.78
C PHE A 311 -3.54 -12.62 -14.03
N CYS A 312 -4.20 -13.57 -14.70
CA CYS A 312 -4.59 -14.85 -14.11
C CYS A 312 -3.61 -15.98 -14.42
N LEU A 313 -2.77 -15.83 -15.45
CA LEU A 313 -1.90 -16.88 -15.97
C LEU A 313 -0.43 -16.61 -15.69
N ALA A 314 -0.09 -16.07 -14.52
CA ALA A 314 1.30 -15.88 -14.10
C ALA A 314 2.17 -15.05 -15.08
N GLY A 315 1.55 -14.09 -15.78
CA GLY A 315 2.22 -13.23 -16.76
C GLY A 315 2.15 -13.72 -18.20
N TYR A 316 1.75 -14.98 -18.41
CA TYR A 316 1.59 -15.57 -19.73
C TYR A 316 0.27 -15.13 -20.38
N HIS A 317 0.29 -14.97 -21.70
CA HIS A 317 -0.93 -14.78 -22.46
C HIS A 317 -1.71 -16.10 -22.62
N THR A 318 -3.01 -16.02 -22.89
CA THR A 318 -3.86 -17.22 -23.11
C THR A 318 -3.46 -18.09 -24.31
N TRP A 319 -2.71 -17.54 -25.26
CA TRP A 319 -2.17 -18.27 -26.41
C TRP A 319 -0.74 -18.79 -26.19
N GLU A 320 -0.12 -18.45 -25.07
CA GLU A 320 1.21 -18.94 -24.71
C GLU A 320 1.10 -20.24 -23.91
N THR A 321 2.14 -21.06 -24.01
CA THR A 321 2.32 -22.24 -23.18
C THR A 321 3.28 -21.92 -22.04
N GLY A 322 3.15 -22.61 -20.91
CA GLY A 322 4.11 -22.54 -19.81
C GLY A 322 3.48 -22.14 -18.47
N PHE A 323 2.33 -21.48 -18.51
CA PHE A 323 1.52 -21.28 -17.30
C PHE A 323 1.07 -22.63 -16.73
N GLU A 324 0.92 -23.66 -17.57
CA GLU A 324 0.59 -25.02 -17.15
C GLU A 324 1.66 -25.63 -16.24
N ASP A 325 2.93 -25.38 -16.54
CA ASP A 325 4.04 -25.85 -15.72
C ASP A 325 4.05 -25.14 -14.36
N VAL A 326 3.74 -23.84 -14.36
CA VAL A 326 3.64 -23.03 -13.13
C VAL A 326 2.55 -23.59 -12.22
N PHE A 327 1.34 -23.82 -12.74
CA PHE A 327 0.25 -24.36 -11.94
C PHE A 327 0.45 -25.81 -11.54
N SER A 328 1.04 -26.64 -12.41
CA SER A 328 1.44 -28.00 -12.05
C SER A 328 2.39 -28.00 -10.85
N ARG A 329 3.44 -27.17 -10.88
CA ARG A 329 4.37 -27.02 -9.75
C ARG A 329 3.67 -26.52 -8.49
N PHE A 330 2.78 -25.54 -8.60
CA PHE A 330 1.99 -25.06 -7.47
C PHE A 330 1.20 -26.20 -6.81
N TRP A 331 0.41 -26.93 -7.59
CA TRP A 331 -0.45 -28.00 -7.06
C TRP A 331 0.38 -29.17 -6.51
N GLU A 332 1.49 -29.55 -7.13
CA GLU A 332 2.33 -30.63 -6.58
C GLU A 332 3.04 -30.20 -5.29
N ARG A 333 3.40 -28.91 -5.13
CA ARG A 333 3.96 -28.38 -3.87
C ARG A 333 2.91 -28.28 -2.75
N LEU A 334 1.64 -28.03 -3.09
CA LEU A 334 0.55 -27.97 -2.11
C LEU A 334 0.17 -29.37 -1.59
N ARG A 335 0.37 -30.41 -2.39
CA ARG A 335 -0.13 -31.77 -2.12
C ARG A 335 0.31 -32.33 -0.76
N PRO A 336 1.58 -32.23 -0.34
CA PRO A 336 2.00 -32.73 0.97
C PRO A 336 1.31 -32.04 2.15
N SER A 337 0.82 -30.82 1.97
CA SER A 337 0.11 -30.07 3.01
C SER A 337 -1.39 -30.37 3.06
N ASN A 338 -1.99 -30.84 1.96
CA ASN A 338 -3.42 -31.13 1.89
C ASN A 338 -3.74 -32.17 0.81
N GLU A 339 -3.32 -33.43 1.02
CA GLU A 339 -3.52 -34.49 0.03
C GLU A 339 -5.01 -34.82 -0.21
N SER A 340 -5.86 -34.58 0.79
CA SER A 340 -7.31 -34.79 0.69
C SER A 340 -8.05 -33.68 -0.07
N HIS A 341 -7.37 -32.66 -0.59
CA HIS A 341 -8.01 -31.59 -1.32
C HIS A 341 -8.70 -32.13 -2.59
N ASP A 342 -9.94 -31.70 -2.84
CA ASP A 342 -10.78 -32.15 -3.96
C ASP A 342 -10.10 -32.04 -5.33
N ILE A 343 -9.13 -31.13 -5.48
CA ILE A 343 -8.32 -30.98 -6.69
C ILE A 343 -7.57 -32.26 -7.08
N TYR A 344 -7.10 -33.08 -6.12
CA TYR A 344 -6.36 -34.32 -6.41
C TYR A 344 -7.28 -35.51 -6.64
N VAL A 345 -8.52 -35.43 -6.13
CA VAL A 345 -9.53 -36.48 -6.27
C VAL A 345 -10.33 -36.32 -7.55
N LYS A 346 -10.73 -35.09 -7.87
CA LYS A 346 -11.70 -34.78 -8.93
C LYS A 346 -11.06 -34.30 -10.23
N LYS A 347 -9.79 -33.89 -10.23
CA LYS A 347 -9.11 -33.35 -11.42
C LYS A 347 -7.87 -34.15 -11.81
N THR A 348 -7.72 -34.44 -13.09
CA THR A 348 -6.50 -35.08 -13.64
C THR A 348 -5.30 -34.15 -13.55
N ALA A 349 -4.08 -34.66 -13.74
CA ALA A 349 -2.88 -33.82 -13.74
C ALA A 349 -2.95 -32.69 -14.79
N GLU A 350 -3.49 -32.99 -15.98
CA GLU A 350 -3.66 -32.03 -17.08
C GLU A 350 -4.71 -30.96 -16.78
N GLU A 351 -5.77 -31.31 -16.05
CA GLU A 351 -6.78 -30.35 -15.59
C GLU A 351 -6.23 -29.47 -14.46
N ARG A 352 -5.46 -30.05 -13.51
CA ARG A 352 -4.78 -29.29 -12.45
C ARG A 352 -3.81 -28.27 -13.02
N ALA A 353 -3.07 -28.63 -14.07
CA ALA A 353 -2.19 -27.73 -14.80
C ALA A 353 -2.92 -26.51 -15.39
N ARG A 354 -4.24 -26.58 -15.62
CA ARG A 354 -5.07 -25.47 -16.11
C ARG A 354 -5.99 -24.86 -15.04
N THR A 355 -5.83 -25.28 -13.78
CA THR A 355 -6.63 -24.78 -12.66
C THR A 355 -5.90 -23.64 -11.97
N ILE A 356 -6.44 -22.43 -12.10
CA ILE A 356 -5.88 -21.22 -11.47
C ILE A 356 -6.16 -21.25 -9.96
N PRO A 357 -5.14 -21.25 -9.09
CA PRO A 357 -5.35 -21.18 -7.65
C PRO A 357 -5.82 -19.78 -7.24
N MET A 358 -6.93 -19.72 -6.51
CA MET A 358 -7.59 -18.47 -6.11
C MET A 358 -7.81 -18.43 -4.60
N CYS A 359 -7.63 -17.25 -4.01
CA CYS A 359 -7.98 -16.92 -2.63
C CYS A 359 -9.15 -15.94 -2.59
N ILE A 360 -9.93 -16.02 -1.51
CA ILE A 360 -10.93 -15.01 -1.16
C ILE A 360 -10.34 -14.13 -0.07
N HIS A 361 -10.46 -12.82 -0.23
CA HIS A 361 -10.08 -11.85 0.78
C HIS A 361 -11.30 -11.04 1.19
N GLY A 362 -11.60 -11.02 2.49
CA GLY A 362 -12.48 -10.05 3.12
C GLY A 362 -11.62 -9.09 3.94
N ASP A 363 -11.83 -7.79 3.75
CA ASP A 363 -11.20 -6.76 4.58
C ASP A 363 -12.26 -5.76 5.03
N GLU A 364 -12.26 -5.43 6.32
CA GLU A 364 -13.15 -4.44 6.91
C GLU A 364 -12.36 -3.17 7.20
N GLY A 365 -12.47 -2.21 6.29
CA GLY A 365 -11.85 -0.90 6.45
C GLY A 365 -12.83 0.09 7.06
N ARG A 366 -12.43 0.82 8.11
CA ARG A 366 -13.15 2.04 8.55
C ARG A 366 -12.76 3.27 7.73
N GLY A 367 -11.66 3.16 6.97
CA GLY A 367 -11.12 4.16 6.06
C GLY A 367 -11.12 5.60 6.61
N LEU A 368 -11.12 6.56 5.68
CA LEU A 368 -11.34 7.98 6.01
C LEU A 368 -12.84 8.31 6.21
N ALA A 369 -13.73 7.41 5.76
CA ALA A 369 -15.17 7.60 5.82
C ALA A 369 -15.74 7.46 7.24
N LYS A 370 -14.97 6.92 8.20
CA LYS A 370 -15.39 6.61 9.58
C LYS A 370 -16.56 5.63 9.69
N VAL A 371 -17.03 5.08 8.58
CA VAL A 371 -18.06 4.06 8.49
C VAL A 371 -17.36 2.76 8.08
N PRO A 372 -17.61 1.64 8.77
CA PRO A 372 -17.05 0.37 8.35
C PRO A 372 -17.53 0.03 6.94
N VAL A 373 -16.63 -0.49 6.11
CA VAL A 373 -16.95 -1.00 4.79
C VAL A 373 -16.25 -2.35 4.66
N LEU A 374 -17.04 -3.40 4.47
CA LEU A 374 -16.55 -4.72 4.12
C LEU A 374 -16.32 -4.77 2.61
N ILE A 375 -15.08 -5.05 2.22
CA ILE A 375 -14.71 -5.28 0.83
C ILE A 375 -14.36 -6.76 0.70
N THR A 376 -15.01 -7.43 -0.23
CA THR A 376 -14.72 -8.83 -0.57
C THR A 376 -14.18 -8.89 -1.98
N ASN A 377 -13.03 -9.54 -2.15
CA ASN A 377 -12.30 -9.65 -3.42
C ASN A 377 -11.79 -11.07 -3.63
N PHE A 378 -11.51 -11.41 -4.89
CA PHE A 378 -10.73 -12.57 -5.28
C PHE A 378 -9.26 -12.18 -5.52
N GLN A 379 -8.34 -13.11 -5.32
CA GLN A 379 -6.91 -12.91 -5.58
C GLN A 379 -6.32 -14.20 -6.16
N CYS A 380 -5.66 -14.11 -7.31
CA CYS A 380 -4.84 -15.21 -7.83
C CYS A 380 -3.73 -15.52 -6.82
N VAL A 381 -3.52 -16.77 -6.45
CA VAL A 381 -2.44 -17.14 -5.50
C VAL A 381 -1.07 -16.96 -6.14
N VAL A 382 -0.96 -17.25 -7.44
CA VAL A 382 0.22 -16.98 -8.25
C VAL A 382 0.03 -15.61 -8.91
N PRO A 383 0.88 -14.60 -8.62
CA PRO A 383 0.73 -13.27 -9.22
C PRO A 383 1.09 -13.29 -10.70
N TRP A 384 0.68 -12.24 -11.42
CA TRP A 384 1.04 -12.00 -12.81
C TRP A 384 2.56 -11.85 -13.06
N LEU A 385 3.34 -11.63 -12.01
CA LEU A 385 4.82 -11.59 -12.07
C LEU A 385 5.46 -12.99 -12.04
N GLY A 386 4.67 -14.07 -11.87
CA GLY A 386 5.16 -15.44 -11.78
C GLY A 386 5.25 -15.98 -10.35
N GLU A 387 5.52 -17.28 -10.22
CA GLU A 387 5.50 -18.00 -8.92
C GLU A 387 6.58 -17.57 -7.92
N ASP A 388 7.65 -16.92 -8.38
CA ASP A 388 8.74 -16.44 -7.53
C ASP A 388 8.45 -15.08 -6.87
N HIS A 389 7.27 -14.50 -7.13
CA HIS A 389 6.88 -13.20 -6.60
C HIS A 389 5.73 -13.33 -5.60
N LEU A 390 5.72 -12.42 -4.62
CA LEU A 390 4.62 -12.32 -3.67
C LEU A 390 3.53 -11.39 -4.21
N ASN A 391 2.28 -11.77 -3.96
CA ASN A 391 1.08 -10.95 -4.20
C ASN A 391 1.02 -9.63 -3.41
N THR A 392 1.99 -9.40 -2.52
CA THR A 392 2.15 -8.15 -1.76
C THR A 392 2.92 -7.08 -2.55
N HIS A 393 3.56 -7.45 -3.67
CA HIS A 393 4.21 -6.48 -4.56
C HIS A 393 3.18 -5.81 -5.46
N GLY A 394 2.75 -4.61 -5.08
CA GLY A 394 1.87 -3.76 -5.89
C GLY A 394 0.66 -3.25 -5.11
N HIS A 395 -0.13 -2.39 -5.74
CA HIS A 395 -1.38 -1.92 -5.16
C HIS A 395 -2.45 -3.01 -5.26
N SER A 396 -3.38 -3.06 -4.30
CA SER A 396 -4.50 -4.01 -4.30
C SER A 396 -5.42 -3.92 -5.53
N TYR A 397 -5.37 -2.81 -6.28
CA TYR A 397 -6.11 -2.64 -7.54
C TYR A 397 -5.54 -3.48 -8.67
N CYS A 398 -4.25 -3.83 -8.59
CA CYS A 398 -3.53 -4.59 -9.61
C CYS A 398 -3.31 -6.05 -9.19
N THR A 399 -3.80 -6.47 -8.02
CA THR A 399 -3.58 -7.81 -7.48
C THR A 399 -4.86 -8.49 -6.99
N ARG A 400 -6.00 -7.78 -7.01
CA ARG A 400 -7.29 -8.29 -6.52
C ARG A 400 -8.42 -7.93 -7.48
N LEU A 401 -9.36 -8.86 -7.63
CA LEU A 401 -10.57 -8.71 -8.42
C LEU A 401 -11.73 -8.42 -7.46
N LEU A 402 -12.36 -7.26 -7.61
CA LEU A 402 -13.46 -6.86 -6.72
C LEU A 402 -14.65 -7.82 -6.88
N HIS A 403 -15.20 -8.33 -5.78
CA HIS A 403 -16.48 -9.03 -5.78
C HIS A 403 -17.61 -8.11 -5.32
N SER A 404 -17.47 -7.53 -4.12
CA SER A 404 -18.53 -6.73 -3.52
C SER A 404 -17.99 -5.73 -2.50
N ILE A 405 -18.71 -4.62 -2.34
CA ILE A 405 -18.48 -3.62 -1.29
C ILE A 405 -19.75 -3.53 -0.48
N MET A 406 -19.68 -3.67 0.84
CA MET A 406 -20.83 -3.63 1.74
C MET A 406 -20.62 -2.63 2.88
N PRO A 407 -21.50 -1.61 3.03
CA PRO A 407 -21.45 -0.71 4.17
C PRO A 407 -21.72 -1.45 5.48
N GLY A 408 -21.05 -1.05 6.56
CA GLY A 408 -21.22 -1.60 7.91
C GLY A 408 -22.61 -1.39 8.51
N SER A 409 -23.44 -0.53 7.91
CA SER A 409 -24.86 -0.43 8.26
C SER A 409 -25.71 -1.59 7.74
N CYS A 410 -25.22 -2.31 6.73
CA CYS A 410 -25.93 -3.39 6.05
C CYS A 410 -25.72 -4.75 6.73
N TYR A 411 -24.72 -4.89 7.60
CA TYR A 411 -24.44 -6.13 8.33
C TYR A 411 -24.20 -5.87 9.82
N ALA A 412 -24.35 -6.90 10.63
CA ALA A 412 -24.00 -6.91 12.05
C ALA A 412 -23.48 -8.30 12.44
N PRO A 413 -22.75 -8.44 13.56
CA PRO A 413 -22.41 -9.75 14.09
C PRO A 413 -23.68 -10.62 14.23
N GLY A 414 -23.66 -11.81 13.63
CA GLY A 414 -24.78 -12.76 13.65
C GLY A 414 -25.89 -12.50 12.60
N ASP A 415 -25.75 -11.51 11.73
CA ASP A 415 -26.70 -11.26 10.64
C ASP A 415 -26.43 -12.17 9.42
N LYS A 416 -27.50 -12.64 8.79
CA LYS A 416 -27.49 -13.50 7.60
C LYS A 416 -27.08 -12.76 6.32
N THR A 417 -26.94 -11.43 6.36
CA THR A 417 -26.51 -10.63 5.21
C THR A 417 -25.19 -11.16 4.63
N ILE A 418 -24.18 -11.39 5.49
CA ILE A 418 -22.85 -11.86 5.06
C ILE A 418 -22.93 -13.32 4.61
N ASP A 419 -23.75 -14.15 5.26
CA ASP A 419 -23.92 -15.55 4.89
C ASP A 419 -24.45 -15.70 3.46
N GLY A 420 -25.43 -14.87 3.07
CA GLY A 420 -25.94 -14.88 1.68
C GLY A 420 -24.87 -14.49 0.65
N LEU A 421 -24.00 -13.54 1.00
CA LEU A 421 -22.88 -13.14 0.14
C LEU A 421 -21.84 -14.25 0.01
N HIS A 422 -21.47 -14.90 1.12
CA HIS A 422 -20.56 -16.04 1.12
C HIS A 422 -21.14 -17.26 0.39
N GLN A 423 -22.46 -17.50 0.50
CA GLN A 423 -23.13 -18.55 -0.27
C GLN A 423 -23.07 -18.28 -1.77
N ALA A 424 -23.24 -17.03 -2.20
CA ALA A 424 -23.10 -16.65 -3.61
C ALA A 424 -21.67 -16.91 -4.12
N ILE A 425 -20.66 -16.52 -3.33
CA ILE A 425 -19.24 -16.79 -3.65
C ILE A 425 -18.97 -18.30 -3.71
N ALA A 426 -19.44 -19.07 -2.72
CA ALA A 426 -19.22 -20.51 -2.68
C ALA A 426 -19.87 -21.23 -3.87
N ALA A 427 -21.10 -20.85 -4.22
CA ALA A 427 -21.80 -21.39 -5.39
C ALA A 427 -21.02 -21.13 -6.68
N GLU A 428 -20.45 -19.94 -6.82
CA GLU A 428 -19.59 -19.59 -7.94
C GLU A 428 -18.30 -20.41 -8.00
N PHE A 429 -17.61 -20.58 -6.87
CA PHE A 429 -16.41 -21.43 -6.82
C PHE A 429 -16.72 -22.89 -7.16
N ILE A 430 -17.85 -23.44 -6.69
CA ILE A 430 -18.28 -24.80 -7.05
C ILE A 430 -18.50 -24.88 -8.56
N GLN A 431 -19.25 -23.93 -9.14
CA GLN A 431 -19.51 -23.90 -10.58
C GLN A 431 -18.20 -23.82 -11.38
N LEU A 432 -17.30 -22.92 -11.01
CA LEU A 432 -16.00 -22.73 -11.67
C LEU A 432 -15.09 -23.95 -11.51
N PHE A 433 -15.10 -24.59 -10.34
CA PHE A 433 -14.31 -25.80 -10.11
C PHE A 433 -14.83 -26.97 -10.96
N GLU A 434 -16.13 -27.15 -11.06
CA GLU A 434 -16.73 -28.23 -11.82
C GLU A 434 -16.62 -28.01 -13.33
N ARG A 435 -16.94 -26.81 -13.81
CA ARG A 435 -17.14 -26.53 -15.24
C ARG A 435 -16.02 -25.70 -15.88
N GLY A 436 -15.22 -25.00 -15.08
CA GLY A 436 -14.25 -24.03 -15.57
C GLY A 436 -14.92 -22.84 -16.28
N VAL A 437 -14.10 -22.08 -17.01
CA VAL A 437 -14.53 -21.05 -17.97
C VAL A 437 -13.99 -21.43 -19.33
N THR A 438 -14.81 -21.35 -20.36
CA THR A 438 -14.37 -21.50 -21.75
C THR A 438 -14.42 -20.13 -22.40
N VAL A 439 -13.28 -19.63 -22.84
CA VAL A 439 -13.18 -18.34 -23.55
C VAL A 439 -12.72 -18.58 -24.97
N GLU A 440 -13.30 -17.84 -25.91
CA GLU A 440 -12.74 -17.73 -27.25
C GLU A 440 -11.50 -16.85 -27.18
N VAL A 441 -10.33 -17.44 -27.42
CA VAL A 441 -9.08 -16.69 -27.50
C VAL A 441 -9.11 -15.89 -28.79
N SER A 442 -9.62 -14.67 -28.69
CA SER A 442 -9.40 -13.68 -29.73
C SER A 442 -7.91 -13.40 -29.74
N LYS A 443 -7.21 -13.80 -30.81
CA LYS A 443 -5.91 -13.22 -31.14
C LYS A 443 -6.19 -11.75 -31.40
N LEU A 444 -6.24 -10.95 -30.33
CA LEU A 444 -6.30 -9.52 -30.43
C LEU A 444 -5.08 -9.13 -31.25
N ILE A 445 -5.37 -8.77 -32.49
CA ILE A 445 -4.41 -8.26 -33.45
C ILE A 445 -3.64 -7.19 -32.71
N THR A 446 -2.31 -7.33 -32.74
CA THR A 446 -1.27 -6.48 -32.16
C THR A 446 -1.39 -5.03 -32.67
N GLN A 447 -2.50 -4.35 -32.41
CA GLN A 447 -2.80 -3.03 -32.94
C GLN A 447 -3.24 -2.10 -31.84
N LYS A 448 -2.29 -1.20 -31.56
CA LYS A 448 -2.30 -0.06 -30.64
C LYS A 448 -2.00 -0.46 -29.21
N SER A 449 -0.70 -0.56 -28.94
CA SER A 449 -0.10 -0.18 -27.66
C SER A 449 -0.86 1.02 -27.07
N PHE A 450 -1.50 0.78 -25.93
CA PHE A 450 -2.09 1.82 -25.09
C PHE A 450 -1.00 2.73 -24.51
#